data_AF-A0A967F865-F1
#
_entry.id   AF-A0A967F865-F1
#
_cell.length_a   1.000
_cell.length_b   1.000
_cell.length_c   1.000
_cell.angle_alpha   90.00
_cell.angle_beta   90.00
_cell.angle_gamma   90.00
#
_symmetry.space_group_name_H-M   'P 1'
#
loop_
_entity.id
_entity.type
_entity.pdbx_description
1 polymer ?
#
loop_
_entity_poly.entity_id
_entity_poly.type
_entity_poly.pdbx_seq_one_letter_code
_entity_poly.pdbx_strand_id
1 'polypeptide(L)'
;MASQLTQSADTEPDPALVDAFMDRARKRVKGGMLMGGLAQQNEIRIDATRVREAIETIANTYEQPAEVMQLYYGNQRLMQQVESSVLEEQVVDWVLENAKVTPKAMKFQEVINSATQAARE
;
A
#
# COMPACT_ATOMS: atom_id res chain seq x y z
N MET A 1 30.61 13.36 10.36
CA MET A 1 29.35 12.66 10.73
C MET A 1 28.63 12.05 9.53
N ALA A 2 29.31 11.81 8.39
CA ALA A 2 28.73 11.15 7.21
C ALA A 2 29.22 9.69 7.02
N SER A 3 30.20 9.26 7.82
CA SER A 3 30.84 7.93 7.67
C SER A 3 30.22 6.82 8.53
N GLN A 4 29.13 7.10 9.27
CA GLN A 4 28.45 6.10 10.12
C GLN A 4 27.16 5.53 9.50
N LEU A 5 26.70 6.07 8.37
CA LEU A 5 25.48 5.59 7.69
C LEU A 5 25.75 4.50 6.64
N THR A 6 27.01 4.26 6.27
CA THR A 6 27.42 3.26 5.28
C THR A 6 27.85 1.92 5.87
N GLN A 7 27.88 1.77 7.19
CA GLN A 7 28.40 0.56 7.85
C GLN A 7 27.32 -0.50 8.18
N SER A 8 26.04 -0.20 7.93
CA SER A 8 24.91 -1.09 8.22
C SER A 8 24.44 -1.93 7.03
N ALA A 9 25.10 -1.85 5.87
CA ALA A 9 24.70 -2.58 4.66
C ALA A 9 25.32 -3.99 4.51
N ASP A 10 26.39 -4.30 5.25
CA ASP A 10 27.13 -5.59 5.18
C ASP A 10 26.90 -6.51 6.39
N THR A 11 25.99 -6.16 7.30
CA THR A 11 25.63 -7.02 8.43
C THR A 11 24.48 -7.93 8.01
N GLU A 12 24.71 -9.24 7.95
CA GLU A 12 23.63 -10.20 7.76
C GLU A 12 22.55 -10.00 8.83
N PRO A 13 21.26 -9.97 8.46
CA PRO A 13 20.18 -9.77 9.41
C PRO A 13 20.19 -10.94 10.42
N ASP A 14 19.98 -10.62 11.70
CA ASP A 14 19.91 -11.62 12.77
C ASP A 14 18.91 -12.74 12.39
N PRO A 15 19.35 -14.00 12.29
CA PRO A 15 18.49 -15.12 11.90
C PRO A 15 17.22 -15.25 12.75
N ALA A 16 17.27 -14.88 14.04
CA ALA A 16 16.10 -14.89 14.91
C ALA A 16 15.08 -13.81 14.53
N LEU A 17 15.55 -12.63 14.11
CA LEU A 17 14.69 -11.57 13.59
C LEU A 17 14.13 -11.95 12.23
N VAL A 18 14.93 -12.57 11.35
CA VAL A 18 14.46 -13.05 10.06
C VAL A 18 13.28 -14.00 10.25
N ASP A 19 13.43 -15.03 11.08
CA ASP A 19 12.37 -16.00 11.34
C ASP A 19 11.10 -15.35 11.90
N ALA A 20 11.26 -14.39 12.83
CA ALA A 20 10.14 -13.63 13.39
C ALA A 20 9.35 -12.81 12.35
N PHE A 21 9.97 -12.38 11.24
CA PHE A 21 9.31 -11.63 10.17
C PHE A 21 8.88 -12.50 8.99
N MET A 22 9.35 -13.74 8.88
CA MET A 22 9.12 -14.60 7.70
C MET A 22 7.64 -14.77 7.36
N ASP A 23 6.79 -15.00 8.36
CA ASP A 23 5.35 -15.19 8.12
C ASP A 23 4.67 -13.93 7.59
N ARG A 24 5.02 -12.75 8.12
CA ARG A 24 4.49 -11.46 7.67
C ARG A 24 4.99 -11.14 6.26
N ALA A 25 6.28 -11.35 6.01
CA ALA A 25 6.89 -11.17 4.70
C ALA A 25 6.22 -12.07 3.64
N ARG A 26 6.01 -13.35 3.96
CA ARG A 26 5.33 -14.30 3.08
C ARG A 26 3.90 -13.86 2.76
N LYS A 27 3.12 -13.41 3.75
CA LYS A 27 1.77 -12.87 3.52
C LYS A 27 1.80 -11.67 2.59
N ARG A 28 2.72 -10.72 2.81
CA ARG A 28 2.86 -9.51 1.98
C ARG A 28 3.22 -9.84 0.53
N VAL A 29 4.22 -10.71 0.31
CA VAL A 29 4.63 -11.11 -1.04
C VAL A 29 3.51 -11.85 -1.77
N LYS A 30 2.84 -12.80 -1.09
CA LYS A 30 1.68 -13.50 -1.67
C LYS A 30 0.56 -12.52 -2.04
N GLY A 31 0.25 -11.56 -1.17
CA GLY A 31 -0.74 -10.51 -1.44
C GLY A 31 -0.38 -9.73 -2.69
N GLY A 32 0.85 -9.20 -2.77
CA GLY A 32 1.31 -8.44 -3.94
C GLY A 32 1.28 -9.26 -5.23
N MET A 33 1.66 -10.54 -5.19
CA MET A 33 1.55 -11.43 -6.36
C MET A 33 0.11 -11.65 -6.81
N LEU A 34 -0.84 -11.79 -5.86
CA LEU A 34 -2.26 -11.93 -6.19
C LEU A 34 -2.82 -10.65 -6.78
N MET A 35 -2.51 -9.48 -6.20
CA MET A 35 -2.97 -8.18 -6.70
C MET A 35 -2.46 -7.92 -8.12
N GLY A 36 -1.15 -8.13 -8.36
CA GLY A 36 -0.56 -7.98 -9.69
C GLY A 36 -1.10 -8.99 -10.71
N GLY A 37 -1.31 -10.24 -10.29
CA GLY A 37 -1.93 -11.26 -11.13
C GLY A 37 -3.36 -10.92 -11.52
N LEU A 38 -4.15 -10.39 -10.58
CA LEU A 38 -5.54 -10.00 -10.82
C LEU A 38 -5.64 -8.78 -11.73
N ALA A 39 -4.76 -7.79 -11.52
CA ALA A 39 -4.64 -6.62 -12.39
C ALA A 39 -4.33 -7.05 -13.84
N GLN A 40 -3.37 -7.96 -14.02
CA GLN A 40 -2.98 -8.45 -15.34
C GLN A 40 -4.11 -9.22 -16.02
N GLN A 41 -4.77 -10.14 -15.30
CA GLN A 41 -5.83 -10.99 -15.86
C GLN A 41 -7.06 -10.21 -16.30
N ASN A 42 -7.37 -9.10 -15.62
CA ASN A 42 -8.55 -8.29 -15.89
C ASN A 42 -8.21 -6.96 -16.61
N GLU A 43 -6.99 -6.86 -17.15
CA GLU A 43 -6.51 -5.70 -17.90
C GLU A 43 -6.68 -4.36 -17.16
N ILE A 44 -6.54 -4.37 -15.83
CA ILE A 44 -6.66 -3.18 -15.00
C ILE A 44 -5.44 -2.30 -15.26
N ARG A 45 -5.68 -1.15 -15.90
CA ARG A 45 -4.65 -0.16 -16.21
C ARG A 45 -4.68 0.97 -15.20
N ILE A 46 -3.51 1.49 -14.88
CA ILE A 46 -3.36 2.62 -13.95
C ILE A 46 -4.03 3.85 -14.55
N ASP A 47 -4.99 4.42 -13.82
CA ASP A 47 -5.62 5.68 -14.20
C ASP A 47 -4.74 6.86 -13.81
N ALA A 48 -4.28 7.62 -14.81
CA ALA A 48 -3.45 8.80 -14.61
C ALA A 48 -4.16 9.91 -13.81
N THR A 49 -5.48 9.97 -13.85
CA THR A 49 -6.30 10.90 -13.05
C THR A 49 -6.20 10.54 -11.59
N ARG A 50 -6.40 9.26 -11.24
CA ARG A 50 -6.26 8.77 -9.87
C ARG A 50 -4.84 8.94 -9.34
N VAL A 51 -3.82 8.72 -10.17
CA VAL A 51 -2.42 9.00 -9.80
C VAL A 51 -2.24 10.47 -9.45
N ARG A 52 -2.76 11.39 -10.26
CA ARG A 52 -2.70 12.82 -9.95
C ARG A 52 -3.41 13.14 -8.64
N GLU A 53 -4.64 12.65 -8.44
CA GLU A 53 -5.43 12.87 -7.21
C GLU A 53 -4.71 12.34 -5.96
N ALA A 54 -4.04 11.18 -6.07
CA ALA A 54 -3.25 10.62 -4.99
C ALA A 54 -2.05 11.53 -4.65
N ILE A 55 -1.32 12.03 -5.65
CA ILE A 55 -0.21 12.97 -5.42
C ILE A 55 -0.74 14.29 -4.84
N GLU A 56 -1.86 14.81 -5.32
CA GLU A 56 -2.50 16.02 -4.79
C GLU A 56 -2.90 15.84 -3.33
N THR A 57 -3.47 14.69 -2.98
CA THR A 57 -3.83 14.34 -1.59
C THR A 57 -2.59 14.36 -0.69
N ILE A 58 -1.48 13.78 -1.15
CA ILE A 58 -0.20 13.82 -0.42
C ILE A 58 0.33 15.26 -0.34
N ALA A 59 0.32 16.00 -1.44
CA ALA A 59 0.86 17.36 -1.51
C ALA A 59 0.11 18.34 -0.60
N ASN A 60 -1.21 18.18 -0.48
CA ASN A 60 -2.07 19.02 0.36
C ASN A 60 -1.80 18.88 1.86
N THR A 61 -1.05 17.86 2.30
CA THR A 61 -0.63 17.74 3.70
C THR A 61 0.59 18.59 4.05
N TYR A 62 1.21 19.25 3.06
CA TYR A 62 2.41 20.06 3.21
C TYR A 62 2.14 21.56 2.98
N GLU A 63 3.00 22.39 3.53
CA GLU A 63 2.89 23.86 3.41
C GLU A 63 3.05 24.37 1.98
N GLN A 64 3.81 23.64 1.14
CA GLN A 64 4.08 23.98 -0.25
C GLN A 64 3.67 22.86 -1.21
N PRO A 65 2.36 22.67 -1.50
CA PRO A 65 1.88 21.56 -2.33
C PRO A 65 2.48 21.53 -3.73
N ALA A 66 2.71 22.69 -4.35
CA ALA A 66 3.26 22.79 -5.71
C ALA A 66 4.68 22.20 -5.82
N GLU A 67 5.53 22.42 -4.82
CA GLU A 67 6.90 21.88 -4.78
C GLU A 67 6.87 20.36 -4.58
N VAL A 68 5.96 19.86 -3.74
CA VAL A 68 5.76 18.41 -3.53
C VAL A 68 5.28 17.75 -4.81
N MET A 69 4.30 18.32 -5.51
CA MET A 69 3.85 17.80 -6.81
C MET A 69 5.03 17.67 -7.79
N GLN A 70 5.85 18.71 -7.92
CA GLN A 70 7.02 18.69 -8.79
C GLN A 70 8.06 17.65 -8.38
N LEU A 71 8.26 17.43 -7.07
CA LEU A 71 9.15 16.39 -6.55
C LEU A 71 8.70 14.99 -6.99
N TYR A 72 7.41 14.70 -6.91
CA TYR A 72 6.87 13.41 -7.36
C TYR A 72 7.07 13.23 -8.86
N TYR A 73 6.63 14.18 -9.70
CA TYR A 73 6.80 14.08 -11.15
C TYR A 73 8.26 14.04 -11.61
N GLY A 74 9.17 14.65 -10.87
CA GLY A 74 10.61 14.63 -11.13
C GLY A 74 11.33 13.36 -10.66
N ASN A 75 10.66 12.50 -9.89
CA ASN A 75 11.26 11.31 -9.29
C ASN A 75 10.50 10.04 -9.66
N GLN A 76 11.05 9.30 -10.62
CA GLN A 76 10.46 8.06 -11.13
C GLN A 76 10.20 7.02 -10.03
N ARG A 77 11.05 6.93 -8.99
CA ARG A 77 10.85 5.98 -7.89
C ARG A 77 9.61 6.36 -7.06
N LEU A 78 9.40 7.64 -6.82
CA LEU A 78 8.22 8.12 -6.09
C LEU A 78 6.95 7.94 -6.93
N MET A 79 7.02 8.24 -8.24
CA MET A 79 5.92 7.97 -9.17
C MET A 79 5.51 6.50 -9.15
N GLN A 80 6.47 5.58 -9.26
CA GLN A 80 6.19 4.14 -9.25
C GLN A 80 5.51 3.68 -7.95
N GLN A 81 5.85 4.28 -6.80
CA GLN A 81 5.20 3.96 -5.53
C GLN A 81 3.72 4.39 -5.53
N VAL A 82 3.44 5.60 -6.01
CA VAL A 82 2.07 6.10 -6.11
C VAL A 82 1.27 5.30 -7.13
N GLU A 83 1.84 5.04 -8.29
CA GLU A 83 1.26 4.20 -9.34
C GLU A 83 0.92 2.80 -8.83
N SER A 84 1.80 2.19 -8.04
CA SER A 84 1.54 0.88 -7.42
C SER A 84 0.38 0.94 -6.43
N SER A 85 0.32 2.00 -5.60
CA SER A 85 -0.79 2.21 -4.66
C SER A 85 -2.13 2.38 -5.39
N VAL A 86 -2.15 3.17 -6.46
CA VAL A 86 -3.36 3.39 -7.28
C VAL A 86 -3.79 2.11 -7.97
N LEU A 87 -2.84 1.31 -8.49
CA LEU A 87 -3.15 0.01 -9.06
C LEU A 87 -3.80 -0.91 -8.02
N GLU A 88 -3.25 -0.96 -6.80
CA GLU A 88 -3.81 -1.76 -5.70
C GLU A 88 -5.25 -1.32 -5.37
N GLU A 89 -5.51 -0.03 -5.24
CA GLU A 89 -6.86 0.50 -5.00
C GLU A 89 -7.84 0.13 -6.11
N GLN A 90 -7.45 0.28 -7.38
CA GLN A 90 -8.30 -0.11 -8.51
C GLN A 90 -8.58 -1.62 -8.55
N VAL A 91 -7.62 -2.45 -8.13
CA VAL A 91 -7.83 -3.90 -8.00
C VAL A 91 -8.84 -4.18 -6.88
N VAL A 92 -8.78 -3.46 -5.76
CA VAL A 92 -9.77 -3.59 -4.68
C VAL A 92 -11.16 -3.19 -5.17
N ASP A 93 -11.28 -2.07 -5.87
CA ASP A 93 -12.56 -1.61 -6.47
C ASP A 93 -13.14 -2.70 -7.38
N TRP A 94 -12.31 -3.24 -8.28
CA TRP A 94 -12.72 -4.33 -9.16
C TRP A 94 -13.19 -5.57 -8.38
N VAL A 95 -12.48 -5.94 -7.31
CA VAL A 95 -12.89 -7.07 -6.45
C VAL A 95 -14.23 -6.78 -5.80
N LEU A 96 -14.47 -5.57 -5.28
CA LEU A 96 -15.73 -5.21 -4.64
C LEU A 96 -16.91 -5.24 -5.61
N GLU A 97 -16.70 -4.84 -6.86
CA GLU A 97 -17.71 -4.89 -7.92
C GLU A 97 -18.05 -6.32 -8.35
N ASN A 98 -17.07 -7.23 -8.32
CA ASN A 98 -17.24 -8.62 -8.78
C ASN A 98 -17.51 -9.61 -7.62
N ALA A 99 -17.31 -9.19 -6.37
CA ALA A 99 -17.52 -10.04 -5.20
C ALA A 99 -18.99 -10.11 -4.81
N LYS A 100 -19.39 -11.27 -4.28
CA LYS A 100 -20.71 -11.45 -3.70
C LYS A 100 -20.79 -10.78 -2.32
N VAL A 101 -21.29 -9.55 -2.27
CA VAL A 101 -21.50 -8.81 -1.02
C VAL A 101 -22.79 -9.27 -0.34
N THR A 102 -22.71 -9.62 0.95
CA THR A 102 -23.88 -9.95 1.77
C THR A 102 -24.00 -8.92 2.90
N PRO A 103 -24.98 -8.01 2.85
CA PRO A 103 -25.18 -7.02 3.91
C PRO A 103 -25.56 -7.71 5.23
N LYS A 104 -24.89 -7.33 6.32
CA LYS A 104 -25.21 -7.80 7.67
C LYS A 104 -25.56 -6.60 8.54
N ALA A 105 -26.80 -6.54 9.01
CA ALA A 105 -27.20 -5.54 10.00
C ALA A 105 -26.48 -5.82 11.32
N MET A 106 -25.78 -4.82 11.85
CA MET A 106 -25.05 -4.89 13.11
C MET A 106 -25.31 -3.62 13.92
N LYS A 107 -25.35 -3.73 15.25
CA LYS A 107 -25.45 -2.55 16.11
C LYS A 107 -24.10 -1.83 16.14
N PHE A 108 -24.12 -0.51 16.36
CA PHE A 108 -22.91 0.31 16.47
C PHE A 108 -21.86 -0.31 17.42
N GLN A 109 -22.30 -0.74 18.61
CA GLN A 109 -21.41 -1.32 19.62
C GLN A 109 -20.78 -2.64 19.16
N GLU A 110 -21.48 -3.44 18.35
CA GLU A 110 -20.96 -4.68 17.80
C GLU A 110 -19.91 -4.41 16.71
N VAL A 111 -20.13 -3.39 15.88
CA VAL A 111 -19.15 -2.97 14.86
C VAL A 111 -17.85 -2.51 15.50
N ILE A 112 -17.91 -1.62 16.49
CA ILE A 112 -16.72 -1.12 17.21
C ILE A 112 -15.97 -2.25 17.90
N ASN A 113 -16.68 -3.18 18.57
CA ASN A 113 -16.04 -4.30 19.25
C ASN A 113 -15.35 -5.25 18.27
N SER A 114 -15.98 -5.54 17.11
CA SER A 114 -15.37 -6.38 16.08
C SER A 114 -14.11 -5.77 15.45
N ALA A 115 -14.13 -4.46 15.16
CA ALA A 115 -12.97 -3.74 14.65
C ALA A 115 -11.81 -3.73 15.67
N THR A 116 -12.12 -3.59 16.95
CA THR A 116 -11.13 -3.59 18.04
C THR A 116 -10.53 -4.98 18.29
N GLN A 117 -11.29 -6.05 18.07
CA GLN A 117 -10.78 -7.42 18.13
C GLN A 117 -9.89 -7.75 16.93
N ALA A 118 -10.30 -7.39 15.71
CA ALA A 118 -9.51 -7.59 14.50
C ALA A 118 -8.16 -6.83 14.53
N ALA A 119 -8.07 -5.70 15.24
CA ALA A 119 -6.83 -4.96 15.39
C ALA A 119 -5.86 -5.54 16.43
N ARG A 120 -6.29 -6.52 17.24
CA ARG A 120 -5.48 -7.17 18.29
C ARG A 120 -4.88 -8.50 17.84
N GLU A 121 -5.35 -9.03 16.71
CA GLU A 121 -4.87 -10.28 16.08
C GLU A 121 -3.92 -9.99 14.92
#